data_AF-L7JS76-F1
#
_entry.id   AF-L7JS76-F1
#
_cell.length_a   1.000
_cell.length_b   1.000
_cell.length_c   1.000
_cell.angle_alpha   90.00
_cell.angle_beta   90.00
_cell.angle_gamma   90.00
#
_symmetry.space_group_name_H-M   'P 1'
#
loop_
_entity.id
_entity.type
_entity.pdbx_description
1 polymer ?
#
loop_
_entity_poly.entity_id
_entity_poly.type
_entity_poly.pdbx_seq_one_letter_code
_entity_poly.pdbx_strand_id
1 'polypeptide(L)'
;MLVVNISCKTLTINRCNCAIDVRNAENFDRIEMNYSMHKGDNVKFIGSICTSSLLLCNIFRNANCVESLFKISTKIKHLHFTNDYTDEANKLSRMFLPNMKSDSALNNRRKTQLSLLAAYTKQTNYFCSIYEGYNDVINLILKKILKEPVMTTLIKLEYDSIVVNENNSKAFKTLLKLKILKICTATITNEFFEQLPSTLEPLDISGSNFYRCFRSVEYKTQDENSMFFHNTIKVLIVDLNVFLAIRSIKTLFPLLKILKICCKSVPKICYYAYDGKIKLQKLYVECCYDYHQSDTKSLEQWVFNNMVGELVKCIDFDSLECFILVSNAEIVSVDPINHTILFKRPRTAPDKSGEMITFEDLY
;
A
#
# COMPACT_ATOMS: atom_id res chain seq x y z
N MET A 1 3.56 18.27 30.16
CA MET A 1 2.15 17.87 29.93
C MET A 1 1.53 18.92 29.03
N LEU A 2 0.85 18.52 27.97
CA LEU A 2 0.17 19.42 27.02
C LEU A 2 -1.34 19.24 27.20
N VAL A 3 -2.09 20.34 27.29
CA VAL A 3 -3.55 20.30 27.42
C VAL A 3 -4.15 20.79 26.10
N VAL A 4 -5.00 19.98 25.48
CA VAL A 4 -5.61 20.29 24.19
C VAL A 4 -6.92 21.07 24.42
N ASN A 5 -7.05 22.20 23.75
CA ASN A 5 -8.26 23.02 23.74
C ASN A 5 -9.38 22.30 22.93
N ILE A 6 -10.64 22.49 23.34
CA ILE A 6 -11.84 21.99 22.66
C ILE A 6 -11.91 22.33 21.15
N SER A 7 -11.33 23.45 20.75
CA SER A 7 -11.31 23.94 19.36
C SER A 7 -10.23 23.28 18.49
N CYS A 8 -9.36 22.44 19.07
CA CYS A 8 -8.28 21.79 18.34
C CYS A 8 -8.83 20.71 17.39
N LYS A 9 -8.71 20.95 16.08
CA LYS A 9 -9.12 19.99 15.04
C LYS A 9 -7.98 19.12 14.54
N THR A 10 -6.74 19.59 14.65
CA THR A 10 -5.57 18.88 14.14
C THR A 10 -4.49 18.80 15.19
N LEU A 11 -3.98 17.60 15.44
CA LEU A 11 -2.89 17.36 16.38
C LEU A 11 -1.74 16.64 15.66
N THR A 12 -0.60 17.30 15.55
CA THR A 12 0.63 16.73 14.98
C THR A 12 1.67 16.52 16.06
N ILE A 13 2.16 15.28 16.19
CA ILE A 13 3.06 14.85 17.26
C ILE A 13 4.33 14.33 16.61
N ASN A 14 5.43 15.07 16.81
CA ASN A 14 6.70 14.79 16.15
C ASN A 14 7.78 14.40 17.16
N ARG A 15 8.21 13.14 17.12
CA ARG A 15 9.44 12.64 17.78
C ARG A 15 9.60 13.09 19.23
N CYS A 16 8.53 12.97 20.02
CA CYS A 16 8.48 13.54 21.37
C CYS A 16 8.05 12.54 22.45
N ASN A 17 8.45 12.86 23.69
CA ASN A 17 8.02 12.17 24.90
C ASN A 17 7.14 13.13 25.71
N CYS A 18 5.83 12.93 25.70
CA CYS A 18 4.91 13.82 26.39
C CYS A 18 3.63 13.11 26.85
N ALA A 19 2.97 13.72 27.84
CA ALA A 19 1.59 13.41 28.18
C ALA A 19 0.68 14.49 27.59
N ILE A 20 -0.37 14.09 26.87
CA ILE A 20 -1.34 14.95 26.20
C ILE A 20 -2.71 14.72 26.82
N ASP A 21 -3.28 15.74 27.44
CA ASP A 21 -4.63 15.72 27.99
C ASP A 21 -5.64 16.15 26.92
N VAL A 22 -6.49 15.20 26.53
CA VAL A 22 -7.53 15.35 25.50
C VAL A 22 -8.94 15.25 26.09
N ARG A 23 -9.10 15.27 27.42
CA ARG A 23 -10.42 15.16 28.07
C ARG A 23 -11.42 16.23 27.65
N ASN A 24 -10.92 17.41 27.25
CA ASN A 24 -11.73 18.54 26.80
C ASN A 24 -11.84 18.63 25.27
N ALA A 25 -11.21 17.73 24.51
CA ALA A 25 -11.29 17.71 23.06
C ALA A 25 -12.49 16.84 22.63
N GLU A 26 -13.39 17.39 21.82
CA GLU A 26 -14.58 16.65 21.36
C GLU A 26 -14.25 15.63 20.27
N ASN A 27 -13.66 16.09 19.16
CA ASN A 27 -13.32 15.26 18.01
C ASN A 27 -12.22 15.93 17.19
N PHE A 28 -11.20 15.15 16.83
CA PHE A 28 -10.16 15.57 15.91
C PHE A 28 -10.58 15.30 14.46
N ASP A 29 -10.29 16.23 13.57
CA ASP A 29 -10.36 15.97 12.13
C ASP A 29 -9.17 15.11 11.71
N ARG A 30 -7.98 15.40 12.27
CA ARG A 30 -6.75 14.66 11.98
C ARG A 30 -5.83 14.58 13.19
N ILE A 31 -5.30 13.39 13.45
CA ILE A 31 -4.15 13.17 14.33
C ILE A 31 -3.03 12.59 13.49
N GLU A 32 -1.84 13.16 13.61
CA GLU A 32 -0.63 12.69 12.95
C GLU A 32 0.46 12.43 13.97
N MET A 33 1.04 11.23 13.93
CA MET A 33 2.11 10.83 14.82
C MET A 33 3.33 10.36 14.02
N ASN A 34 4.41 11.13 14.12
CA ASN A 34 5.68 10.86 13.49
C ASN A 34 6.67 10.31 14.53
N TYR A 35 6.93 9.01 14.47
CA TYR A 35 7.84 8.34 15.41
C TYR A 35 9.30 8.41 14.94
N SER A 36 10.21 8.43 15.91
CA SER A 36 11.65 8.41 15.76
C SER A 36 12.16 6.99 15.54
N MET A 37 13.08 6.83 14.59
CA MET A 37 13.84 5.58 14.44
C MET A 37 14.81 5.33 15.60
N HIS A 38 15.36 6.42 16.14
CA HIS A 38 16.50 6.37 17.06
C HIS A 38 16.10 6.35 18.52
N LYS A 39 14.96 6.97 18.85
CA LYS A 39 14.47 7.13 20.21
C LYS A 39 13.14 6.40 20.40
N GLY A 40 12.91 5.90 21.60
CA GLY A 40 11.61 5.38 21.98
C GLY A 40 10.70 6.55 22.32
N ASP A 41 9.94 7.03 21.33
CA ASP A 41 8.95 8.08 21.57
C ASP A 41 7.80 7.51 22.39
N ASN A 42 7.51 8.14 23.52
CA ASN A 42 6.51 7.71 24.47
C ASN A 42 5.48 8.83 24.65
N VAL A 43 4.41 8.74 23.88
CA VAL A 43 3.26 9.64 23.95
C VAL A 43 2.18 8.95 24.76
N LYS A 44 1.74 9.60 25.83
CA LYS A 44 0.62 9.12 26.67
C LYS A 44 -0.53 10.09 26.53
N PHE A 45 -1.69 9.60 26.13
CA PHE A 45 -2.92 10.39 26.13
C PHE A 45 -3.68 10.21 27.44
N ILE A 46 -4.32 11.28 27.90
CA ILE A 46 -5.21 11.30 29.06
C ILE A 46 -6.59 11.69 28.55
N GLY A 47 -7.55 10.78 28.65
CA GLY A 47 -8.88 10.91 28.03
C GLY A 47 -9.07 9.97 26.84
N SER A 48 -10.27 10.02 26.26
CA SER A 48 -10.65 9.22 25.09
C SER A 48 -10.38 9.98 23.80
N ILE A 49 -10.06 9.25 22.73
CA ILE A 49 -9.75 9.85 21.42
C ILE A 49 -10.85 9.51 20.43
N CYS A 50 -11.38 10.55 19.79
CA CYS A 50 -12.26 10.44 18.63
C CYS A 50 -11.57 11.19 17.49
N THR A 51 -11.33 10.53 16.36
CA THR A 51 -10.72 11.17 15.19
C THR A 51 -11.33 10.70 13.87
N SER A 52 -11.44 11.62 12.90
CA SER A 52 -11.80 11.27 11.52
C SER A 52 -10.62 10.61 10.80
N SER A 53 -9.39 11.11 10.98
CA SER A 53 -8.19 10.56 10.35
C SER A 53 -7.05 10.38 11.35
N LEU A 54 -6.40 9.22 11.33
CA LEU A 54 -5.20 8.92 12.09
C LEU A 54 -4.08 8.52 11.15
N LEU A 55 -3.03 9.32 11.08
CA LEU A 55 -1.82 9.06 10.33
C LEU A 55 -0.70 8.66 11.28
N LEU A 56 -0.15 7.46 11.09
CA LEU A 56 0.97 6.94 11.87
C LEU A 56 2.16 6.71 10.95
N CYS A 57 3.18 7.55 11.11
CA CYS A 57 4.39 7.49 10.31
C CYS A 57 5.51 6.83 11.11
N ASN A 58 6.30 5.97 10.46
CA ASN A 58 7.58 5.51 10.99
C ASN A 58 7.46 4.73 12.32
N ILE A 59 6.47 3.85 12.44
CA ILE A 59 6.28 3.02 13.64
C ILE A 59 7.38 1.95 13.70
N PHE A 60 8.21 1.97 14.75
CA PHE A 60 9.22 0.94 14.97
C PHE A 60 9.32 0.49 16.43
N ARG A 61 9.77 1.37 17.35
CA ARG A 61 10.21 0.92 18.68
C ARG A 61 9.13 0.87 19.76
N ASN A 62 8.03 1.59 19.60
CA ASN A 62 7.03 1.73 20.68
C ASN A 62 5.65 1.17 20.33
N ALA A 63 5.61 -0.14 20.10
CA ALA A 63 4.38 -0.91 19.92
C ALA A 63 3.34 -0.64 21.01
N ASN A 64 3.77 -0.49 22.26
CA ASN A 64 2.88 -0.31 23.41
C ASN A 64 2.20 1.07 23.41
N CYS A 65 2.89 2.12 22.94
CA CYS A 65 2.30 3.45 22.77
C CYS A 65 1.20 3.43 21.71
N VAL A 66 1.47 2.80 20.56
CA VAL A 66 0.48 2.61 19.50
C VAL A 66 -0.70 1.78 20.00
N GLU A 67 -0.45 0.66 20.67
CA GLU A 67 -1.51 -0.18 21.25
C GLU A 67 -2.37 0.60 22.25
N SER A 68 -1.75 1.40 23.12
CA SER A 68 -2.45 2.23 24.10
C SER A 68 -3.32 3.30 23.44
N LEU A 69 -2.86 3.89 22.32
CA LEU A 69 -3.63 4.84 21.52
C LEU A 69 -4.93 4.20 21.01
N PHE A 70 -4.87 2.98 20.45
CA PHE A 70 -6.07 2.30 19.95
C PHE A 70 -7.02 1.88 21.08
N LYS A 71 -6.50 1.51 22.26
CA LYS A 71 -7.32 1.12 23.44
C LYS A 71 -8.17 2.26 24.00
N ILE A 72 -7.68 3.50 23.93
CA ILE A 72 -8.42 4.68 24.41
C ILE A 72 -9.21 5.38 23.30
N SER A 73 -9.06 4.93 22.05
CA SER A 73 -9.77 5.50 20.91
C SER A 73 -11.18 4.94 20.86
N THR A 74 -12.17 5.83 20.77
CA THR A 74 -13.58 5.46 20.64
C THR A 74 -14.02 5.38 19.18
N LYS A 75 -13.33 6.10 18.29
CA LYS A 75 -13.64 6.16 16.86
C LYS A 75 -12.45 6.57 16.02
N ILE A 76 -12.21 5.83 14.93
CA ILE A 76 -11.22 6.12 13.89
C ILE A 76 -11.86 5.78 12.55
N LYS A 77 -12.16 6.77 11.70
CA LYS A 77 -12.78 6.51 10.38
C LYS A 77 -11.74 6.19 9.31
N HIS A 78 -10.59 6.84 9.33
CA HIS A 78 -9.51 6.66 8.39
C HIS A 78 -8.21 6.40 9.15
N LEU A 79 -7.53 5.31 8.81
CA LEU A 79 -6.25 4.93 9.36
C LEU A 79 -5.24 4.81 8.23
N HIS A 80 -4.15 5.54 8.35
CA HIS A 80 -3.07 5.57 7.37
C HIS A 80 -1.75 5.27 8.06
N PHE A 81 -1.06 4.26 7.59
CA PHE A 81 0.31 3.96 7.97
C PHE A 81 1.24 4.33 6.83
N THR A 82 2.30 5.04 7.14
CA THR A 82 3.38 5.31 6.19
C THR A 82 4.74 5.03 6.81
N ASN A 83 5.70 4.78 5.94
CA ASN A 83 7.07 4.54 6.31
C ASN A 83 8.04 5.27 5.38
N ASP A 84 8.63 6.35 5.87
CA ASP A 84 9.52 7.25 5.12
C ASP A 84 11.00 6.99 5.42
N TYR A 85 11.32 5.77 5.83
CA TYR A 85 12.67 5.39 6.23
C TYR A 85 13.69 5.36 5.10
N THR A 86 13.33 5.57 3.84
CA THR A 86 14.27 5.54 2.72
C THR A 86 15.44 6.51 2.93
N ASP A 87 15.20 7.75 3.33
CA ASP A 87 16.27 8.73 3.53
C ASP A 87 17.09 8.52 4.81
N GLU A 88 16.44 8.12 5.92
CA GLU A 88 17.10 7.91 7.21
C GLU A 88 17.81 6.55 7.28
N ALA A 89 17.26 5.49 6.70
CA ALA A 89 17.92 4.20 6.54
C ALA A 89 19.12 4.29 5.58
N ASN A 90 19.03 5.11 4.52
CA ASN A 90 20.16 5.42 3.66
C ASN A 90 21.28 6.18 4.39
N LYS A 91 20.93 7.04 5.36
CA LYS A 91 21.92 7.68 6.24
C LYS A 91 22.53 6.69 7.24
N LEU A 92 21.72 5.82 7.83
CA LEU A 92 22.18 4.80 8.78
C LEU A 92 23.09 3.77 8.12
N SER A 93 22.72 3.24 6.96
CA SER A 93 23.56 2.30 6.22
C SER A 93 24.92 2.95 5.90
N ARG A 94 24.94 4.21 5.46
CA ARG A 94 26.19 4.97 5.24
C ARG A 94 26.99 5.22 6.52
N MET A 95 26.35 5.41 7.68
CA MET A 95 27.03 5.58 8.97
C MET A 95 27.58 4.28 9.54
N PHE A 96 26.96 3.13 9.28
CA PHE A 96 27.39 1.83 9.81
C PHE A 96 28.29 1.02 8.87
N LEU A 97 28.29 1.34 7.56
CA LEU A 97 29.17 0.74 6.54
C LEU A 97 30.68 0.87 6.85
N PRO A 98 31.20 1.99 7.39
CA PRO A 98 32.61 2.11 7.75
C PRO A 98 32.96 1.43 9.08
N ASN A 99 32.05 1.45 10.06
CA ASN A 99 32.37 1.09 11.45
C ASN A 99 32.20 -0.40 11.77
N MET A 100 31.54 -1.19 10.91
CA MET A 100 31.42 -2.64 11.12
C MET A 100 32.68 -3.43 10.72
N LYS A 101 33.69 -2.79 10.11
CA LYS A 101 35.00 -3.42 9.92
C LYS A 101 35.92 -3.34 11.14
N SER A 102 35.56 -2.59 12.21
CA SER A 102 36.53 -2.34 13.29
C SER A 102 36.07 -2.52 14.74
N ASP A 103 34.78 -2.61 15.10
CA ASP A 103 34.41 -2.58 16.53
C ASP A 103 33.64 -3.81 17.04
N SER A 104 34.38 -4.74 17.63
CA SER A 104 33.88 -5.89 18.42
C SER A 104 33.42 -5.50 19.85
N ALA A 105 33.33 -4.21 20.19
CA ALA A 105 33.23 -3.73 21.57
C ALA A 105 31.92 -3.03 21.99
N LEU A 106 30.84 -3.06 21.21
CA LEU A 106 29.59 -2.34 21.56
C LEU A 106 28.54 -3.20 22.30
N ASN A 107 28.60 -3.11 23.63
CA ASN A 107 27.53 -3.18 24.66
C ASN A 107 26.40 -4.23 24.58
N ASN A 108 26.34 -5.06 25.63
CA ASN A 108 25.46 -6.24 25.82
C ASN A 108 23.94 -5.98 25.84
N ARG A 109 23.44 -4.74 25.97
CA ARG A 109 21.99 -4.45 25.93
C ARG A 109 21.40 -4.33 24.52
N ARG A 110 22.24 -4.10 23.51
CA ARG A 110 21.81 -4.03 22.09
C ARG A 110 21.90 -5.38 21.37
N LYS A 111 22.47 -6.39 22.04
CA LYS A 111 22.72 -7.71 21.44
C LYS A 111 21.46 -8.45 21.06
N THR A 112 20.33 -8.34 21.75
CA THR A 112 19.14 -9.18 21.43
C THR A 112 18.43 -8.80 20.13
N GLN A 113 18.41 -7.51 19.75
CA GLN A 113 17.84 -7.07 18.47
C GLN A 113 18.86 -7.02 17.34
N LEU A 114 20.13 -6.65 17.64
CA LEU A 114 21.21 -6.76 16.66
C LEU A 114 21.62 -8.21 16.40
N SER A 115 21.41 -9.16 17.32
CA SER A 115 21.60 -10.59 17.04
C SER A 115 20.50 -11.14 16.15
N LEU A 116 19.27 -10.63 16.26
CA LEU A 116 18.18 -10.93 15.33
C LEU A 116 18.46 -10.35 13.94
N LEU A 117 19.03 -9.15 13.83
CA LEU A 117 19.46 -8.62 12.53
C LEU A 117 20.74 -9.32 12.00
N ALA A 118 21.72 -9.59 12.86
CA ALA A 118 23.01 -10.18 12.49
C ALA A 118 22.95 -11.66 12.13
N ALA A 119 22.01 -12.42 12.72
CA ALA A 119 21.78 -13.82 12.35
C ALA A 119 21.20 -13.97 10.93
N TYR A 120 20.47 -12.97 10.44
CA TYR A 120 19.82 -12.98 9.13
C TYR A 120 20.67 -12.33 8.02
N THR A 121 21.63 -11.47 8.36
CA THR A 121 22.51 -10.79 7.39
C THR A 121 23.62 -11.67 6.79
N LYS A 122 23.68 -12.97 7.10
CA LYS A 122 24.76 -13.83 6.59
C LYS A 122 24.68 -14.14 5.08
N GLN A 123 23.64 -13.73 4.34
CA GLN A 123 23.55 -14.11 2.93
C GLN A 123 22.81 -13.18 1.94
N THR A 124 22.35 -11.97 2.31
CA THR A 124 21.65 -11.08 1.37
C THR A 124 22.02 -9.61 1.54
N ASN A 125 21.84 -8.81 0.49
CA ASN A 125 22.05 -7.36 0.47
C ASN A 125 21.47 -6.72 1.76
N TYR A 126 22.34 -6.11 2.57
CA TYR A 126 22.04 -5.57 3.91
C TYR A 126 20.81 -4.65 3.95
N PHE A 127 20.56 -3.89 2.88
CA PHE A 127 19.37 -3.05 2.74
C PHE A 127 18.06 -3.86 2.77
N CYS A 128 17.97 -5.01 2.11
CA CYS A 128 16.76 -5.85 2.15
C CYS A 128 16.46 -6.32 3.58
N SER A 129 17.49 -6.73 4.33
CA SER A 129 17.34 -7.24 5.70
C SER A 129 16.79 -6.20 6.71
N ILE A 130 17.12 -4.92 6.51
CA ILE A 130 16.62 -3.83 7.35
C ILE A 130 15.13 -3.56 7.08
N TYR A 131 14.71 -3.51 5.81
CA TYR A 131 13.30 -3.34 5.44
C TYR A 131 12.43 -4.52 5.87
N GLU A 132 12.94 -5.75 5.74
CA GLU A 132 12.27 -6.97 6.21
C GLU A 132 12.06 -6.90 7.73
N GLY A 133 13.10 -6.55 8.49
CA GLY A 133 12.98 -6.38 9.95
C GLY A 133 11.99 -5.29 10.37
N TYR A 134 11.84 -4.21 9.59
CA TYR A 134 10.81 -3.20 9.85
C TYR A 134 9.41 -3.74 9.61
N ASN A 135 9.19 -4.40 8.48
CA ASN A 135 7.90 -5.00 8.17
C ASN A 135 7.48 -6.00 9.26
N ASP A 136 8.39 -6.82 9.78
CA ASP A 136 8.07 -7.76 10.86
C ASP A 136 7.55 -7.07 12.12
N VAL A 137 8.26 -6.02 12.57
CA VAL A 137 7.87 -5.26 13.76
C VAL A 137 6.53 -4.56 13.56
N ILE A 138 6.32 -3.94 12.40
CA ILE A 138 5.03 -3.32 12.07
C ILE A 138 3.93 -4.37 12.05
N ASN A 139 4.14 -5.53 11.43
CA ASN A 139 3.15 -6.60 11.40
C ASN A 139 2.80 -7.13 12.80
N LEU A 140 3.74 -7.16 13.74
CA LEU A 140 3.44 -7.49 15.14
C LEU A 140 2.53 -6.44 15.80
N ILE A 141 2.71 -5.17 15.46
CA ILE A 141 1.86 -4.08 15.94
C ILE A 141 0.48 -4.17 15.30
N LEU A 142 0.42 -4.32 13.97
CA LEU A 142 -0.83 -4.52 13.22
C LEU A 142 -1.65 -5.67 13.78
N LYS A 143 -1.03 -6.81 14.08
CA LYS A 143 -1.68 -7.99 14.68
C LYS A 143 -2.41 -7.67 15.98
N LYS A 144 -1.89 -6.75 16.78
CA LYS A 144 -2.49 -6.32 18.04
C LYS A 144 -3.62 -5.33 17.79
N ILE A 145 -3.35 -4.27 17.05
CA ILE A 145 -4.30 -3.16 16.88
C ILE A 145 -5.50 -3.55 16.03
N LEU A 146 -5.35 -4.44 15.04
CA LEU A 146 -6.46 -4.88 14.17
C LEU A 146 -7.53 -5.65 14.93
N LYS A 147 -7.24 -6.09 16.17
CA LYS A 147 -8.19 -6.77 17.06
C LYS A 147 -8.90 -5.82 18.03
N GLU A 148 -8.50 -4.54 18.07
CA GLU A 148 -9.08 -3.58 18.99
C GLU A 148 -10.51 -3.19 18.56
N PRO A 149 -11.46 -3.00 19.49
CA PRO A 149 -12.86 -2.73 19.16
C PRO A 149 -13.07 -1.50 18.26
N VAL A 150 -12.20 -0.49 18.38
CA VAL A 150 -12.25 0.75 17.57
C VAL A 150 -12.14 0.48 16.07
N MET A 151 -11.51 -0.63 15.67
CA MET A 151 -11.34 -1.01 14.26
C MET A 151 -12.67 -1.28 13.57
N THR A 152 -13.73 -1.59 14.31
CA THR A 152 -15.09 -1.74 13.77
C THR A 152 -15.69 -0.42 13.26
N THR A 153 -15.06 0.73 13.55
CA THR A 153 -15.48 2.06 13.08
C THR A 153 -14.78 2.50 11.79
N LEU A 154 -13.80 1.71 11.33
CA LEU A 154 -12.91 2.06 10.21
C LEU A 154 -13.64 1.98 8.86
N ILE A 155 -13.46 3.02 8.04
CA ILE A 155 -14.03 3.18 6.70
C ILE A 155 -12.93 3.13 5.63
N LYS A 156 -11.75 3.72 5.91
CA LYS A 156 -10.61 3.78 5.00
C LYS A 156 -9.35 3.27 5.71
N LEU A 157 -8.63 2.34 5.10
CA LEU A 157 -7.38 1.79 5.61
C LEU A 157 -6.30 1.85 4.53
N GLU A 158 -5.18 2.48 4.83
CA GLU A 158 -4.08 2.67 3.89
C GLU A 158 -2.74 2.28 4.50
N TYR A 159 -1.99 1.44 3.79
CA TYR A 159 -0.62 1.06 4.11
C TYR A 159 0.31 1.49 2.98
N ASP A 160 1.06 2.56 3.21
CA ASP A 160 2.12 3.00 2.32
C ASP A 160 3.46 2.47 2.81
N SER A 161 4.22 1.87 1.87
CA SER A 161 5.56 1.35 2.12
C SER A 161 5.66 0.31 3.26
N ILE A 162 4.56 -0.41 3.53
CA ILE A 162 4.46 -1.46 4.54
C ILE A 162 3.91 -2.73 3.90
N VAL A 163 4.66 -3.82 4.02
CA VAL A 163 4.20 -5.13 3.56
C VAL A 163 3.40 -5.81 4.65
N VAL A 164 2.11 -5.98 4.42
CA VAL A 164 1.24 -6.73 5.33
C VAL A 164 1.35 -8.21 5.03
N ASN A 165 1.54 -9.02 6.07
CA ASN A 165 1.60 -10.47 5.96
C ASN A 165 0.19 -11.12 5.96
N GLU A 166 0.13 -12.36 5.51
CA GLU A 166 -1.12 -13.15 5.40
C GLU A 166 -1.88 -13.24 6.74
N ASN A 167 -1.16 -13.38 7.86
CA ASN A 167 -1.77 -13.46 9.19
C ASN A 167 -2.56 -12.22 9.56
N ASN A 168 -2.08 -11.03 9.17
CA ASN A 168 -2.78 -9.78 9.41
C ASN A 168 -3.90 -9.55 8.39
N SER A 169 -3.76 -10.03 7.15
CA SER A 169 -4.81 -9.96 6.14
C SER A 169 -6.11 -10.66 6.59
N LYS A 170 -6.01 -11.75 7.36
CA LYS A 170 -7.17 -12.47 7.95
C LYS A 170 -8.04 -11.58 8.84
N ALA A 171 -7.50 -10.51 9.40
CA ALA A 171 -8.27 -9.58 10.20
C ALA A 171 -9.16 -8.65 9.36
N PHE A 172 -8.92 -8.47 8.06
CA PHE A 172 -9.72 -7.55 7.24
C PHE A 172 -11.18 -7.98 7.12
N LYS A 173 -11.45 -9.27 7.19
CA LYS A 173 -12.80 -9.84 7.16
C LYS A 173 -13.69 -9.34 8.31
N THR A 174 -13.09 -8.94 9.44
CA THR A 174 -13.83 -8.43 10.61
C THR A 174 -14.09 -6.91 10.52
N LEU A 175 -13.50 -6.21 9.55
CA LEU A 175 -13.64 -4.76 9.35
C LEU A 175 -14.91 -4.46 8.53
N LEU A 176 -16.06 -4.76 9.10
CA LEU A 176 -17.36 -4.75 8.40
C LEU A 176 -17.77 -3.40 7.80
N LYS A 177 -17.18 -2.28 8.25
CA LYS A 177 -17.45 -0.93 7.72
C LYS A 177 -16.39 -0.44 6.72
N LEU A 178 -15.35 -1.23 6.47
CA LEU A 178 -14.25 -0.84 5.60
C LEU A 178 -14.71 -0.77 4.15
N LYS A 179 -14.64 0.42 3.57
CA LYS A 179 -15.02 0.68 2.18
C LYS A 179 -13.83 0.80 1.27
N ILE A 180 -12.70 1.32 1.75
CA ILE A 180 -11.50 1.59 0.94
C ILE A 180 -10.30 0.92 1.60
N LEU A 181 -9.54 0.13 0.82
CA LEU A 181 -8.32 -0.53 1.27
C LEU A 181 -7.19 -0.25 0.27
N LYS A 182 -6.09 0.32 0.77
CA LYS A 182 -4.80 0.38 0.09
C LYS A 182 -3.79 -0.43 0.87
N ILE A 183 -3.14 -1.38 0.21
CA ILE A 183 -2.25 -2.33 0.86
C ILE A 183 -1.13 -2.79 -0.06
N CYS A 184 0.02 -3.09 0.53
CA CYS A 184 1.07 -3.86 -0.10
C CYS A 184 1.16 -5.22 0.59
N THR A 185 1.12 -6.30 -0.17
CA THR A 185 1.34 -7.67 0.34
C THR A 185 2.49 -8.32 -0.43
N ALA A 186 3.27 -9.19 0.22
CA ALA A 186 4.34 -9.92 -0.44
C ALA A 186 3.79 -10.95 -1.44
N THR A 187 2.61 -11.50 -1.13
CA THR A 187 1.96 -12.53 -1.92
C THR A 187 0.47 -12.23 -2.06
N ILE A 188 -0.05 -12.39 -3.28
CA ILE A 188 -1.48 -12.27 -3.58
C ILE A 188 -1.94 -13.66 -3.99
N THR A 189 -2.82 -14.24 -3.18
CA THR A 189 -3.41 -15.57 -3.39
C THR A 189 -4.94 -15.45 -3.44
N ASN A 190 -5.63 -16.52 -3.83
CA ASN A 190 -7.10 -16.55 -3.73
C ASN A 190 -7.57 -16.34 -2.28
N GLU A 191 -6.86 -16.94 -1.31
CA GLU A 191 -7.13 -16.76 0.11
C GLU A 191 -7.09 -15.29 0.54
N PHE A 192 -6.19 -14.48 -0.02
CA PHE A 192 -6.17 -13.04 0.26
C PHE A 192 -7.51 -12.37 -0.08
N PHE A 193 -8.10 -12.69 -1.23
CA PHE A 193 -9.39 -12.14 -1.65
C PHE A 193 -10.55 -12.65 -0.79
N GLU A 194 -10.45 -13.87 -0.24
CA GLU A 194 -11.45 -14.41 0.72
C GLU A 194 -11.44 -13.69 2.07
N GLN A 195 -10.33 -13.03 2.42
CA GLN A 195 -10.21 -12.26 3.66
C GLN A 195 -10.70 -10.81 3.52
N LEU A 196 -11.06 -10.35 2.32
CA LEU A 196 -11.55 -8.99 2.14
C LEU A 196 -12.98 -8.83 2.69
N PRO A 197 -13.30 -7.68 3.31
CA PRO A 197 -14.65 -7.42 3.78
C PRO A 197 -15.61 -7.21 2.60
N SER A 198 -16.85 -7.69 2.74
CA SER A 198 -17.87 -7.61 1.69
C SER A 198 -18.36 -6.19 1.39
N THR A 199 -17.99 -5.19 2.20
CA THR A 199 -18.31 -3.77 2.03
C THR A 199 -17.24 -2.99 1.24
N LEU A 200 -16.14 -3.66 0.87
CA LEU A 200 -15.01 -3.05 0.19
C LEU A 200 -15.34 -2.72 -1.27
N GLU A 201 -15.24 -1.45 -1.64
CA GLU A 201 -15.53 -0.98 -3.00
C GLU A 201 -14.26 -0.62 -3.78
N PRO A 202 -13.32 0.18 -3.25
CA PRO A 202 -11.99 0.29 -3.85
C PRO A 202 -10.93 -0.55 -3.15
N LEU A 203 -10.10 -1.20 -3.97
CA LEU A 203 -8.91 -1.93 -3.56
C LEU A 203 -7.70 -1.42 -4.35
N ASP A 204 -6.66 -0.97 -3.63
CA ASP A 204 -5.34 -0.67 -4.20
C ASP A 204 -4.31 -1.66 -3.65
N ILE A 205 -3.78 -2.48 -4.55
CA ILE A 205 -2.74 -3.48 -4.31
C ILE A 205 -1.49 -3.21 -5.16
N SER A 206 -1.37 -2.01 -5.73
CA SER A 206 -0.28 -1.63 -6.66
C SER A 206 1.09 -1.53 -5.99
N GLY A 207 1.16 -1.52 -4.66
CA GLY A 207 2.39 -1.57 -3.89
C GLY A 207 3.07 -2.95 -3.83
N SER A 208 2.32 -4.03 -4.12
CA SER A 208 2.74 -5.41 -3.81
C SER A 208 3.99 -5.90 -4.57
N ASN A 209 4.39 -5.24 -5.66
CA ASN A 209 5.54 -5.64 -6.49
C ASN A 209 6.91 -5.06 -6.08
N PHE A 210 6.97 -4.21 -5.04
CA PHE A 210 8.24 -3.64 -4.60
C PHE A 210 9.20 -4.68 -3.98
N TYR A 211 8.69 -5.83 -3.54
CA TYR A 211 9.47 -6.82 -2.81
C TYR A 211 9.74 -8.04 -3.71
N ARG A 212 10.88 -7.96 -4.42
CA ARG A 212 11.45 -9.01 -5.26
C ARG A 212 11.53 -10.36 -4.54
N CYS A 213 10.51 -11.20 -4.69
CA CYS A 213 10.63 -12.66 -4.59
C CYS A 213 9.37 -13.31 -5.15
N PHE A 214 9.14 -13.15 -6.46
CA PHE A 214 8.25 -14.06 -7.18
C PHE A 214 8.90 -15.44 -7.25
N ARG A 215 8.72 -16.24 -6.20
CA ARG A 215 8.35 -17.62 -6.46
C ARG A 215 6.99 -17.55 -7.15
N SER A 216 6.83 -18.36 -8.19
CA SER A 216 5.59 -18.61 -8.89
C SER A 216 4.38 -18.31 -8.01
N VAL A 217 3.45 -17.48 -8.48
CA VAL A 217 2.10 -17.49 -7.93
C VAL A 217 1.55 -18.87 -8.27
N GLU A 218 1.82 -19.84 -7.38
CA GLU A 218 1.27 -21.17 -7.45
C GLU A 218 -0.18 -21.03 -7.04
N TYR A 219 -1.01 -20.75 -8.04
CA TYR A 219 -2.41 -21.08 -7.95
C TYR A 219 -2.46 -22.60 -7.80
N LYS A 220 -2.62 -23.08 -6.56
CA LYS A 220 -3.20 -24.39 -6.36
C LYS A 220 -4.54 -24.33 -7.08
N THR A 221 -4.66 -25.10 -8.15
CA THR A 221 -5.92 -25.39 -8.82
C THR A 221 -6.76 -26.16 -7.80
N GLN A 222 -7.36 -25.44 -6.86
CA GLN A 222 -8.45 -25.96 -6.07
C GLN A 222 -9.61 -26.16 -7.04
N ASP A 223 -10.28 -27.29 -6.90
CA ASP A 223 -11.37 -27.76 -7.76
C ASP A 223 -12.32 -26.65 -8.22
N GLU A 224 -12.79 -26.79 -9.45
CA GLU A 224 -13.79 -25.97 -10.16
C GLU A 224 -15.15 -25.83 -9.45
N ASN A 225 -15.25 -26.23 -8.18
CA ASN A 225 -16.35 -25.89 -7.30
C ASN A 225 -16.27 -24.41 -6.91
N SER A 226 -16.68 -23.61 -7.88
CA SER A 226 -16.92 -22.17 -7.90
C SER A 226 -17.27 -21.60 -6.53
N MET A 227 -16.26 -21.18 -5.77
CA MET A 227 -16.49 -20.23 -4.70
C MET A 227 -16.74 -18.89 -5.37
N PHE A 228 -18.01 -18.56 -5.61
CA PHE A 228 -18.38 -17.24 -6.09
C PHE A 228 -17.93 -16.23 -5.04
N PHE A 229 -16.97 -15.39 -5.42
CA PHE A 229 -16.55 -14.29 -4.58
C PHE A 229 -17.68 -13.25 -4.58
N HIS A 230 -18.39 -13.14 -3.46
CA HIS A 230 -19.35 -12.05 -3.22
C HIS A 230 -18.59 -10.76 -2.90
N ASN A 231 -17.79 -10.33 -3.87
CA ASN A 231 -16.96 -9.15 -3.77
C ASN A 231 -17.69 -7.94 -4.36
N THR A 232 -17.69 -6.82 -3.62
CA THR A 232 -18.33 -5.56 -4.04
C THR A 232 -17.34 -4.57 -4.66
N ILE A 233 -16.09 -5.00 -4.90
CA ILE A 233 -15.06 -4.17 -5.51
C ILE A 233 -15.50 -3.67 -6.90
N LYS A 234 -15.55 -2.34 -7.02
CA LYS A 234 -15.87 -1.60 -8.25
C LYS A 234 -14.64 -0.92 -8.85
N VAL A 235 -13.63 -0.65 -8.02
CA VAL A 235 -12.39 0.03 -8.41
C VAL A 235 -11.19 -0.81 -7.97
N LEU A 236 -10.34 -1.18 -8.92
CA LEU A 236 -9.10 -1.91 -8.64
C LEU A 236 -7.90 -1.10 -9.12
N ILE A 237 -6.96 -0.84 -8.22
CA ILE A 237 -5.65 -0.29 -8.54
C ILE A 237 -4.61 -1.38 -8.32
N VAL A 238 -3.85 -1.74 -9.35
CA VAL A 238 -3.00 -2.94 -9.33
C VAL A 238 -1.77 -2.76 -10.20
N ASP A 239 -0.67 -3.43 -9.87
CA ASP A 239 0.49 -3.48 -10.76
C ASP A 239 0.21 -4.37 -11.98
N LEU A 240 0.71 -3.99 -13.16
CA LEU A 240 0.51 -4.75 -14.39
C LEU A 240 0.86 -6.24 -14.24
N ASN A 241 2.00 -6.56 -13.64
CA ASN A 241 2.44 -7.96 -13.54
C ASN A 241 1.59 -8.75 -12.53
N VAL A 242 1.04 -8.09 -11.51
CA VAL A 242 0.06 -8.73 -10.61
C VAL A 242 -1.23 -8.99 -11.37
N PHE A 243 -1.73 -8.00 -12.12
CA PHE A 243 -2.96 -8.11 -12.87
C PHE A 243 -2.90 -9.26 -13.89
N LEU A 244 -1.83 -9.33 -14.69
CA LEU A 244 -1.64 -10.40 -15.68
C LEU A 244 -1.45 -11.79 -15.04
N ALA A 245 -1.08 -11.86 -13.76
CA ALA A 245 -1.02 -13.14 -13.04
C ALA A 245 -2.40 -13.65 -12.61
N ILE A 246 -3.42 -12.79 -12.54
CA ILE A 246 -4.77 -13.17 -12.08
C ILE A 246 -5.55 -13.80 -13.25
N ARG A 247 -5.63 -15.13 -13.28
CA ARG A 247 -6.30 -15.88 -14.36
C ARG A 247 -7.81 -15.69 -14.43
N SER A 248 -8.48 -15.66 -13.28
CA SER A 248 -9.94 -15.65 -13.16
C SER A 248 -10.48 -14.30 -12.68
N ILE A 249 -9.94 -13.21 -13.26
CA ILE A 249 -10.28 -11.84 -12.86
C ILE A 249 -11.79 -11.57 -12.90
N LYS A 250 -12.48 -12.08 -13.92
CA LYS A 250 -13.94 -11.94 -14.11
C LYS A 250 -14.73 -12.56 -12.96
N THR A 251 -14.26 -13.70 -12.45
CA THR A 251 -14.89 -14.42 -11.34
C THR A 251 -14.55 -13.79 -9.99
N LEU A 252 -13.34 -13.25 -9.82
CA LEU A 252 -12.90 -12.58 -8.60
C LEU A 252 -13.52 -11.19 -8.41
N PHE A 253 -13.76 -10.48 -9.51
CA PHE A 253 -14.26 -9.10 -9.51
C PHE A 253 -15.42 -8.92 -10.50
N PRO A 254 -16.57 -9.58 -10.27
CA PRO A 254 -17.69 -9.54 -11.20
C PRO A 254 -18.33 -8.15 -11.32
N LEU A 255 -18.11 -7.25 -10.34
CA LEU A 255 -18.65 -5.90 -10.30
C LEU A 255 -17.61 -4.81 -10.66
N LEU A 256 -16.43 -5.20 -11.15
CA LEU A 256 -15.37 -4.24 -11.48
C LEU A 256 -15.81 -3.31 -12.61
N LYS A 257 -15.69 -2.01 -12.40
CA LYS A 257 -16.02 -0.97 -13.40
C LYS A 257 -14.80 -0.17 -13.81
N ILE A 258 -13.90 0.09 -12.87
CA ILE A 258 -12.72 0.93 -13.06
C ILE A 258 -11.49 0.12 -12.71
N LEU A 259 -10.55 0.04 -13.66
CA LEU A 259 -9.25 -0.57 -13.47
C LEU A 259 -8.16 0.47 -13.69
N LYS A 260 -7.31 0.66 -12.69
CA LYS A 260 -6.08 1.44 -12.80
C LYS A 260 -4.88 0.49 -12.71
N ILE A 261 -4.08 0.44 -13.76
CA ILE A 261 -2.89 -0.39 -13.85
C ILE A 261 -1.66 0.48 -13.67
N CYS A 262 -0.85 0.16 -12.67
CA CYS A 262 0.45 0.78 -12.46
C CYS A 262 1.53 -0.05 -13.17
N CYS A 263 2.20 0.55 -14.15
CA CYS A 263 3.27 -0.05 -14.92
C CYS A 263 4.62 0.43 -14.38
N LYS A 264 5.15 -0.29 -13.38
CA LYS A 264 6.44 0.01 -12.74
C LYS A 264 7.62 -0.81 -13.29
N SER A 265 7.34 -1.91 -13.97
CA SER A 265 8.35 -2.82 -14.55
C SER A 265 7.86 -3.49 -15.82
N VAL A 266 8.79 -3.77 -16.75
CA VAL A 266 8.48 -4.28 -18.10
C VAL A 266 7.51 -5.46 -17.96
N PRO A 267 6.43 -5.51 -18.78
CA PRO A 267 5.45 -6.58 -18.70
C PRO A 267 6.15 -7.93 -18.81
N LYS A 268 5.96 -8.80 -17.83
CA LYS A 268 6.33 -10.21 -17.96
C LYS A 268 5.26 -10.87 -18.80
N ILE A 269 5.64 -11.33 -20.00
CA ILE A 269 4.72 -12.06 -20.87
C ILE A 269 4.29 -13.33 -20.12
N CYS A 270 2.99 -13.40 -19.80
CA CYS A 270 2.39 -14.56 -19.18
C CYS A 270 1.70 -15.40 -20.26
N TYR A 271 2.10 -16.66 -20.41
CA TYR A 271 1.53 -17.59 -21.40
C TYR A 271 0.26 -18.29 -20.91
N TYR A 272 -0.48 -17.69 -19.98
CA TYR A 272 -1.66 -18.33 -19.39
C TYR A 272 -2.92 -18.03 -20.21
N ALA A 273 -3.79 -19.03 -20.37
CA ALA A 273 -5.13 -18.82 -20.89
C ALA A 273 -5.98 -18.10 -19.83
N TYR A 274 -6.67 -17.04 -20.23
CA TYR A 274 -7.63 -16.32 -19.39
C TYR A 274 -9.01 -16.95 -19.51
N ASP A 275 -9.76 -16.98 -18.40
CA ASP A 275 -11.13 -17.49 -18.32
C ASP A 275 -12.16 -16.47 -18.85
N GLY A 276 -11.87 -15.93 -20.03
CA GLY A 276 -12.63 -14.86 -20.69
C GLY A 276 -12.16 -13.45 -20.35
N LYS A 277 -12.82 -12.48 -21.01
CA LYS A 277 -12.54 -11.05 -20.86
C LYS A 277 -13.43 -10.41 -19.80
N ILE A 278 -12.87 -9.52 -19.00
CA ILE A 278 -13.63 -8.65 -18.09
C ILE A 278 -14.16 -7.44 -18.82
N LYS A 279 -15.40 -7.04 -18.51
CA LYS A 279 -16.01 -5.81 -19.02
C LYS A 279 -15.76 -4.68 -18.04
N LEU A 280 -15.26 -3.56 -18.53
CA LEU A 280 -14.89 -2.39 -17.72
C LEU A 280 -15.47 -1.15 -18.36
N GLN A 281 -15.79 -0.13 -17.56
CA GLN A 281 -16.18 1.18 -18.07
C GLN A 281 -14.96 2.06 -18.31
N LYS A 282 -13.99 2.04 -17.38
CA LYS A 282 -12.81 2.91 -17.43
C LYS A 282 -11.53 2.11 -17.19
N LEU A 283 -10.55 2.32 -18.06
CA LEU A 283 -9.20 1.78 -17.94
C LEU A 283 -8.20 2.93 -17.86
N TYR A 284 -7.41 2.95 -16.79
CA TYR A 284 -6.29 3.87 -16.61
C TYR A 284 -5.01 3.05 -16.57
N VAL A 285 -3.99 3.46 -17.32
CA VAL A 285 -2.67 2.82 -17.29
C VAL A 285 -1.62 3.87 -16.99
N GLU A 286 -1.05 3.80 -15.80
CA GLU A 286 -0.03 4.73 -15.33
C GLU A 286 1.36 4.13 -15.49
N CYS A 287 2.14 4.68 -16.42
CA CYS A 287 3.51 4.30 -16.74
C CYS A 287 4.49 5.18 -15.97
N CYS A 288 5.22 4.60 -15.03
CA CYS A 288 6.18 5.31 -14.19
C CYS A 288 7.62 5.30 -14.77
N TYR A 289 7.79 5.01 -16.05
CA TYR A 289 9.13 4.97 -16.67
C TYR A 289 9.58 6.37 -17.09
N ASP A 290 10.65 6.85 -16.47
CA ASP A 290 11.50 7.92 -17.02
C ASP A 290 12.47 7.31 -18.04
N TYR A 291 12.03 7.12 -19.30
CA TYR A 291 12.96 6.88 -20.40
C TYR A 291 13.61 8.22 -20.81
N HIS A 292 14.40 8.80 -19.92
CA HIS A 292 15.16 10.02 -20.20
C HIS A 292 16.48 9.78 -20.94
N GLN A 293 16.59 8.70 -21.73
CA GLN A 293 17.72 8.49 -22.62
C GLN A 293 17.24 8.39 -24.06
N SER A 294 17.60 9.43 -24.81
CA SER A 294 17.52 9.61 -26.25
C SER A 294 17.70 8.31 -27.06
N ASP A 295 16.84 8.15 -28.08
CA ASP A 295 16.75 7.09 -29.11
C ASP A 295 15.68 5.98 -28.94
N THR A 296 14.79 6.05 -27.95
CA THR A 296 13.88 4.94 -27.58
C THR A 296 12.43 5.00 -28.08
N LYS A 297 12.06 5.87 -29.02
CA LYS A 297 10.65 5.95 -29.51
C LYS A 297 10.10 4.58 -29.97
N SER A 298 10.93 3.75 -30.60
CA SER A 298 10.56 2.40 -31.03
C SER A 298 10.38 1.43 -29.86
N LEU A 299 11.20 1.53 -28.81
CA LEU A 299 11.11 0.69 -27.61
C LEU A 299 9.87 1.05 -26.78
N GLU A 300 9.57 2.33 -26.61
CA GLU A 300 8.36 2.81 -25.92
C GLU A 300 7.10 2.31 -26.64
N GLN A 301 7.06 2.45 -27.97
CA GLN A 301 5.95 1.98 -28.77
C GLN A 301 5.83 0.44 -28.74
N TRP A 302 6.94 -0.29 -28.74
CA TRP A 302 6.94 -1.75 -28.60
C TRP A 302 6.43 -2.21 -27.24
N VAL A 303 6.90 -1.60 -26.13
CA VAL A 303 6.42 -1.90 -24.78
C VAL A 303 4.93 -1.59 -24.65
N PHE A 304 4.50 -0.45 -25.20
CA PHE A 304 3.09 -0.07 -25.24
C PHE A 304 2.24 -1.09 -26.01
N ASN A 305 2.64 -1.43 -27.23
CA ASN A 305 1.92 -2.38 -28.07
C ASN A 305 1.83 -3.76 -27.41
N ASN A 306 2.91 -4.22 -26.78
CA ASN A 306 2.89 -5.48 -26.04
C ASN A 306 1.96 -5.44 -24.84
N MET A 307 2.02 -4.36 -24.06
CA MET A 307 1.15 -4.18 -22.91
C MET A 307 -0.32 -4.16 -23.33
N VAL A 308 -0.69 -3.34 -24.32
CA VAL A 308 -2.06 -3.30 -24.86
C VAL A 308 -2.45 -4.67 -25.41
N GLY A 309 -1.56 -5.33 -26.14
CA GLY A 309 -1.77 -6.68 -26.67
C GLY A 309 -2.09 -7.71 -25.59
N GLU A 310 -1.43 -7.64 -24.42
CA GLU A 310 -1.77 -8.47 -23.27
C GLU A 310 -3.10 -8.07 -22.61
N LEU A 311 -3.35 -6.77 -22.47
CA LEU A 311 -4.60 -6.27 -21.87
C LEU A 311 -5.84 -6.64 -22.70
N VAL A 312 -5.76 -6.59 -24.03
CA VAL A 312 -6.87 -6.98 -24.93
C VAL A 312 -7.24 -8.45 -24.78
N LYS A 313 -6.32 -9.32 -24.32
CA LYS A 313 -6.62 -10.74 -24.07
C LYS A 313 -7.51 -10.94 -22.84
N CYS A 314 -7.40 -10.08 -21.83
CA CYS A 314 -8.13 -10.23 -20.57
C CYS A 314 -9.20 -9.16 -20.35
N ILE A 315 -9.24 -8.08 -21.13
CA ILE A 315 -10.21 -6.98 -21.05
C ILE A 315 -10.98 -6.87 -22.36
N ASP A 316 -12.28 -6.68 -22.25
CA ASP A 316 -13.19 -6.41 -23.37
C ASP A 316 -13.14 -4.91 -23.70
N PHE A 317 -12.28 -4.54 -24.66
CA PHE A 317 -12.08 -3.13 -25.03
C PHE A 317 -13.31 -2.50 -25.67
N ASP A 318 -14.21 -3.30 -26.28
CA ASP A 318 -15.47 -2.81 -26.84
C ASP A 318 -16.43 -2.31 -25.73
N SER A 319 -16.21 -2.73 -24.48
CA SER A 319 -17.00 -2.29 -23.33
C SER A 319 -16.50 -0.99 -22.69
N LEU A 320 -15.30 -0.52 -23.05
CA LEU A 320 -14.68 0.66 -22.44
C LEU A 320 -15.31 1.95 -22.97
N GLU A 321 -15.79 2.78 -22.03
CA GLU A 321 -16.16 4.17 -22.31
C GLU A 321 -14.92 5.07 -22.34
N CYS A 322 -13.85 4.67 -21.64
CA CYS A 322 -12.67 5.50 -21.42
C CYS A 322 -11.40 4.66 -21.29
N PHE A 323 -10.38 4.98 -22.09
CA PHE A 323 -9.02 4.45 -21.96
C PHE A 323 -8.01 5.61 -21.86
N ILE A 324 -7.30 5.71 -20.73
CA ILE A 324 -6.34 6.78 -20.45
C ILE A 324 -4.98 6.19 -20.12
N LEU A 325 -3.95 6.73 -20.78
CA LEU A 325 -2.56 6.53 -20.44
C LEU A 325 -2.05 7.73 -19.66
N VAL A 326 -1.35 7.46 -18.57
CA VAL A 326 -0.75 8.47 -17.71
C VAL A 326 0.74 8.21 -17.65
N SER A 327 1.56 9.20 -17.95
CA SER A 327 3.00 9.16 -17.73
C SER A 327 3.42 10.30 -16.78
N ASN A 328 4.72 10.46 -16.56
CA ASN A 328 5.24 11.58 -15.78
C ASN A 328 5.04 12.93 -16.49
N ALA A 329 5.02 12.94 -17.82
CA ALA A 329 4.94 14.17 -18.61
C ALA A 329 3.53 14.49 -19.12
N GLU A 330 2.68 13.48 -19.34
CA GLU A 330 1.46 13.63 -20.10
C GLU A 330 0.32 12.70 -19.68
N ILE A 331 -0.89 13.13 -20.03
CA ILE A 331 -2.10 12.34 -19.96
C ILE A 331 -2.63 12.23 -21.39
N VAL A 332 -2.79 11.01 -21.88
CA VAL A 332 -3.21 10.67 -23.24
C VAL A 332 -4.50 9.87 -23.17
N SER A 333 -5.56 10.34 -23.83
CA SER A 333 -6.75 9.52 -24.05
C SER A 333 -6.65 8.80 -25.37
N VAL A 334 -7.03 7.54 -25.34
CA VAL A 334 -6.91 6.60 -26.45
C VAL A 334 -8.31 6.08 -26.77
N ASP A 335 -8.62 5.97 -28.06
CA ASP A 335 -9.81 5.28 -28.55
C ASP A 335 -9.68 3.79 -28.17
N PRO A 336 -10.59 3.23 -27.36
CA PRO A 336 -10.52 1.83 -26.97
C PRO A 336 -10.63 0.83 -28.13
N ILE A 337 -11.26 1.20 -29.24
CA ILE A 337 -11.48 0.28 -30.38
C ILE A 337 -10.28 0.35 -31.33
N ASN A 338 -9.92 1.56 -31.73
CA ASN A 338 -8.90 1.77 -32.77
C ASN A 338 -7.48 1.98 -32.20
N HIS A 339 -7.36 2.13 -30.88
CA HIS A 339 -6.12 2.47 -30.17
C HIS A 339 -5.44 3.76 -30.68
N THR A 340 -6.20 4.66 -31.31
CA THR A 340 -5.71 5.96 -31.79
C THR A 340 -5.75 6.99 -30.67
N ILE A 341 -4.85 7.95 -30.71
CA ILE A 341 -4.82 9.05 -29.72
C ILE A 341 -5.98 10.01 -30.02
N LEU A 342 -6.88 10.19 -29.06
CA LEU A 342 -7.99 11.14 -29.15
C LEU A 342 -7.57 12.53 -28.69
N PHE A 343 -6.92 12.62 -27.53
CA PHE A 343 -6.36 13.86 -27.03
C PHE A 343 -5.11 13.61 -26.19
N LYS A 344 -4.25 14.62 -26.12
CA LYS A 344 -3.02 14.63 -25.34
C LYS A 344 -2.89 15.97 -24.63
N ARG A 345 -2.62 15.94 -23.32
CA ARG A 345 -2.35 17.14 -22.53
C ARG A 345 -1.13 16.93 -21.63
N PRO A 346 -0.36 18.00 -21.34
CA PRO A 346 0.68 17.94 -20.31
C PRO A 346 0.08 17.53 -18.97
N ARG A 347 0.80 16.72 -18.20
CA ARG A 347 0.54 16.56 -16.78
C ARG A 347 1.02 17.87 -16.13
N THR A 348 0.11 18.82 -15.92
CA THR A 348 0.45 20.09 -15.26
C THR A 348 1.15 19.79 -13.94
N ALA A 349 2.21 20.54 -13.64
CA ALA A 349 3.17 20.27 -12.55
C ALA A 349 2.46 19.86 -11.25
N PRO A 350 3.02 18.89 -10.51
CA PRO A 350 2.48 18.50 -9.23
C PRO A 350 2.59 19.70 -8.28
N ASP A 351 1.47 20.11 -7.68
CA ASP A 351 1.54 20.65 -6.33
C ASP A 351 2.36 19.66 -5.48
N LYS A 352 3.16 20.14 -4.53
CA LYS A 352 4.31 19.44 -3.92
C LYS A 352 4.04 18.09 -3.20
N SER A 353 2.90 17.47 -3.39
CA SER A 353 2.58 16.07 -3.11
C SER A 353 2.35 15.37 -4.45
N GLY A 354 3.17 14.37 -4.80
CA GLY A 354 3.01 13.57 -6.02
C GLY A 354 1.73 12.70 -6.04
N GLU A 355 0.56 13.32 -5.92
CA GLU A 355 -0.73 12.65 -5.93
C GLU A 355 -1.07 12.27 -7.38
N MET A 356 -0.78 11.00 -7.67
CA MET A 356 -1.40 10.20 -8.73
C MET A 356 -2.91 10.34 -8.64
N ILE A 357 -3.64 10.16 -9.77
CA ILE A 357 -5.12 10.03 -9.80
C ILE A 357 -5.53 9.18 -8.59
N THR A 358 -6.12 9.84 -7.59
CA THR A 358 -6.45 9.27 -6.30
C THR A 358 -7.79 8.54 -6.42
N PHE A 359 -8.14 7.75 -5.42
CA PHE A 359 -9.50 7.17 -5.37
C PHE A 359 -10.59 8.25 -5.45
N GLU A 360 -10.32 9.45 -4.95
CA GLU A 360 -11.24 10.58 -4.94
C GLU A 360 -11.46 11.15 -6.34
N ASP A 361 -10.53 10.96 -7.26
CA ASP A 361 -10.65 11.35 -8.69
C ASP A 361 -11.37 10.30 -9.55
N LEU A 362 -11.64 9.10 -9.00
CA LEU A 362 -12.26 7.98 -9.70
C LEU A 362 -13.78 7.86 -9.43
N TYR A 363 -14.30 8.66 -8.50
CA TYR A 363 -15.73 8.86 -8.22
C TYR A 363 -16.24 10.15 -8.86
#